data_AF-A0A9W7H5C6-F1
#
_entry.id   AF-A0A9W7H5C6-F1
#
_cell.length_a   1.000
_cell.length_b   1.000
_cell.length_c   1.000
_cell.angle_alpha   90.00
_cell.angle_beta   90.00
_cell.angle_gamma   90.00
#
_symmetry.space_group_name_H-M   'P 1'
#
loop_
_entity.id
_entity.type
_entity.pdbx_description
1 polymer ?
#
loop_
_entity_poly.entity_id
_entity_poly.type
_entity_poly.pdbx_seq_one_letter_code
_entity_poly.pdbx_strand_id
1 'polypeptide(L)'
;MCRAYELTLFFICYDVLKERKQFGATLAAFQVNQQKLVVMLGNIQAMTLVGWCLCKLYDKGTITPDHASLGNSLITLKERETIALGWELLGSNGILADFLVAKALCDLEPIYTYEGTYRSTGVDGVEKD
;
A
#
# COMPACT_ATOMS: atom_id res chain seq x y z
N MET A 1 6.00 -8.05 -6.86
CA MET A 1 5.55 -6.91 -7.69
C MET A 1 5.20 -5.69 -6.84
N CYS A 2 4.52 -5.86 -5.71
CA CYS A 2 4.03 -4.77 -4.84
C CYS A 2 5.12 -3.79 -4.31
N ARG A 3 6.26 -4.28 -3.80
CA ARG A 3 7.31 -3.43 -3.17
C ARG A 3 7.89 -2.28 -4.02
N ALA A 4 8.12 -2.51 -5.33
CA ALA A 4 8.86 -1.55 -6.15
C ALA A 4 8.00 -0.32 -6.49
N TYR A 5 6.69 -0.52 -6.67
CA TYR A 5 5.80 0.58 -7.05
C TYR A 5 5.51 1.48 -5.84
N GLU A 6 5.32 0.90 -4.64
CA GLU A 6 5.03 1.64 -3.39
C GLU A 6 6.15 2.57 -2.99
N LEU A 7 7.37 2.05 -3.06
CA LEU A 7 8.56 2.80 -2.72
C LEU A 7 8.79 3.92 -3.73
N THR A 8 8.49 3.69 -5.01
CA THR A 8 8.53 4.71 -6.05
C THR A 8 7.52 5.82 -5.77
N LEU A 9 6.28 5.47 -5.39
CA LEU A 9 5.25 6.44 -5.01
C LEU A 9 5.71 7.31 -3.82
N PHE A 10 6.29 6.69 -2.80
CA PHE A 10 6.84 7.40 -1.65
C PHE A 10 7.92 8.42 -2.06
N PHE A 11 8.87 8.01 -2.91
CA PHE A 11 9.94 8.90 -3.37
C PHE A 11 9.40 10.06 -4.20
N ILE A 12 8.46 9.80 -5.11
CA ILE A 12 7.79 10.85 -5.89
C ILE A 12 7.12 11.88 -4.95
N CYS A 13 6.38 11.41 -3.95
CA CYS A 13 5.73 12.30 -2.98
C CYS A 13 6.76 13.13 -2.20
N TYR A 14 7.86 12.51 -1.79
CA TYR A 14 8.94 13.18 -1.07
C TYR A 14 9.61 14.29 -1.89
N ASP A 15 9.91 14.01 -3.17
CA ASP A 15 10.54 14.99 -4.06
C ASP A 15 9.63 16.20 -4.30
N VAL A 16 8.34 15.96 -4.58
CA VAL A 16 7.36 17.05 -4.75
C VAL A 16 7.24 17.92 -3.50
N LEU A 17 7.26 17.31 -2.30
CA LEU A 17 7.18 18.07 -1.04
C LEU A 17 8.41 18.94 -0.76
N LYS A 18 9.58 18.56 -1.30
CA LYS A 18 10.82 19.34 -1.17
C LYS A 18 10.89 20.49 -2.16
N GLU A 19 10.41 20.28 -3.37
CA GLU A 19 10.42 21.31 -4.41
C GLU A 19 9.31 22.35 -4.20
N ARG A 20 8.14 21.91 -3.72
CA ARG A 20 6.96 22.78 -3.58
C ARG A 20 7.07 23.67 -2.34
N LYS A 21 7.11 24.98 -2.58
CA LYS A 21 7.09 26.02 -1.54
C LYS A 21 5.71 26.65 -1.43
N GLN A 22 5.12 26.62 -0.24
CA GLN A 22 3.85 27.28 0.09
C GLN A 22 3.95 27.90 1.49
N PHE A 23 3.22 28.99 1.70
CA PHE A 23 3.23 29.70 3.00
C PHE A 23 4.63 30.09 3.49
N GLY A 24 5.53 30.43 2.55
CA GLY A 24 6.90 30.88 2.86
C GLY A 24 7.89 29.75 3.22
N ALA A 25 7.48 28.48 3.21
CA ALA A 25 8.35 27.33 3.48
C ALA A 25 8.11 26.18 2.49
N THR A 26 8.98 25.18 2.49
CA THR A 26 8.74 23.93 1.75
C THR A 26 7.62 23.14 2.41
N LEU A 27 6.79 22.43 1.63
CA LEU A 27 5.73 21.60 2.20
C LEU A 27 6.27 20.48 3.12
N ALA A 28 7.50 20.02 2.89
CA ALA A 28 8.19 19.07 3.76
C ALA A 28 8.44 19.60 5.20
N ALA A 29 8.36 20.91 5.44
CA ALA A 29 8.57 21.49 6.77
C ALA A 29 7.34 21.37 7.69
N PHE A 30 6.15 21.13 7.13
CA PHE A 30 4.92 21.01 7.91
C PHE A 30 4.78 19.61 8.51
N GLN A 31 4.54 19.56 9.82
CA GLN A 31 4.41 18.30 10.58
C GLN A 31 3.33 17.37 10.03
N VAL A 32 2.22 17.92 9.53
CA VAL A 32 1.13 17.11 8.96
C VAL A 32 1.59 16.31 7.73
N ASN A 33 2.46 16.88 6.90
CA ASN A 33 2.99 16.20 5.72
C ASN A 33 4.04 15.16 6.12
N GLN A 34 4.87 15.47 7.12
CA GLN A 34 5.84 14.53 7.69
C GLN A 34 5.14 13.31 8.31
N GLN A 35 4.04 13.52 9.03
CA GLN A 35 3.26 12.43 9.62
C GLN A 35 2.73 11.48 8.55
N LYS A 36 2.20 12.00 7.44
CA LYS A 36 1.73 11.17 6.32
C LYS A 36 2.86 10.35 5.69
N LEU A 37 4.03 10.95 5.47
CA LEU A 37 5.22 10.24 4.96
C LEU A 37 5.66 9.11 5.90
N VAL A 38 5.63 9.34 7.22
CA VAL A 38 5.97 8.31 8.22
C VAL A 38 4.96 7.16 8.19
N VAL A 39 3.67 7.45 8.07
CA VAL A 39 2.63 6.41 7.97
C VAL A 39 2.79 5.59 6.69
N MET A 40 3.04 6.24 5.54
CA MET A 40 3.31 5.54 4.27
C MET A 40 4.51 4.60 4.41
N LEU A 41 5.63 5.07 4.97
CA LEU A 41 6.82 4.24 5.16
C LEU A 41 6.56 3.07 6.12
N GLY A 42 5.81 3.32 7.21
CA GLY A 42 5.40 2.29 8.16
C GLY A 42 4.56 1.19 7.51
N ASN A 43 3.61 1.57 6.65
CA ASN A 43 2.81 0.62 5.90
C ASN A 43 3.67 -0.24 4.95
N ILE A 44 4.57 0.39 4.18
CA ILE A 44 5.50 -0.34 3.28
C ILE A 44 6.34 -1.35 4.05
N GLN A 45 6.84 -0.97 5.22
CA GLN A 45 7.64 -1.86 6.06
C GLN A 45 6.81 -3.01 6.63
N ALA A 46 5.58 -2.74 7.08
CA ALA A 46 4.66 -3.76 7.58
C ALA A 46 4.33 -4.81 6.49
N MET A 47 3.96 -4.36 5.29
CA MET A 47 3.66 -5.25 4.14
C MET A 47 4.88 -6.10 3.76
N THR A 48 6.08 -5.50 3.77
CA THR A 48 7.34 -6.21 3.51
C THR A 48 7.59 -7.32 4.53
N LEU A 49 7.38 -7.03 5.83
CA LEU A 49 7.58 -8.02 6.90
C LEU A 49 6.56 -9.17 6.82
N VAL A 50 5.31 -8.87 6.47
CA VAL A 50 4.26 -9.88 6.26
C VAL A 50 4.63 -10.80 5.10
N GLY A 51 5.02 -10.23 3.96
CA GLY A 51 5.50 -11.02 2.81
C GLY A 51 6.72 -11.88 3.17
N TRP A 52 7.68 -11.34 3.91
CA TRP A 52 8.84 -12.10 4.38
C TRP A 52 8.46 -13.25 5.32
N CYS A 53 7.51 -13.03 6.23
CA CYS A 53 7.01 -14.07 7.13
C CYS A 53 6.33 -15.20 6.37
N LEU A 54 5.52 -14.88 5.35
CA LEU A 54 4.89 -15.87 4.48
C LEU A 54 5.93 -16.69 3.70
N CYS A 55 6.98 -16.05 3.16
CA CYS A 55 8.08 -16.76 2.53
C CYS A 55 8.76 -17.73 3.52
N LYS A 56 8.98 -17.31 4.78
CA LYS A 56 9.55 -18.19 5.81
C LYS A 56 8.64 -19.36 6.18
N LEU A 57 7.32 -19.18 6.18
CA LEU A 57 6.36 -20.26 6.40
C LEU A 57 6.32 -21.22 5.21
N TYR A 58 6.45 -20.69 3.99
CA TYR A 58 6.54 -21.47 2.76
C TYR A 58 7.82 -22.33 2.74
N ASP A 59 8.98 -21.74 3.06
CA ASP A 59 10.27 -22.45 3.17
C ASP A 59 10.23 -23.60 4.20
N LYS A 60 9.43 -23.44 5.27
CA LYS A 60 9.23 -24.45 6.32
C LYS A 60 8.19 -25.52 5.95
N GLY A 61 7.44 -25.33 4.87
CA GLY A 61 6.33 -26.21 4.48
C GLY A 61 5.12 -26.15 5.42
N THR A 62 5.01 -25.13 6.27
CA THR A 62 3.92 -24.98 7.26
C THR A 62 2.90 -23.90 6.88
N ILE A 63 2.94 -23.43 5.62
CA ILE A 63 2.00 -22.42 5.13
C ILE A 63 0.61 -23.06 4.93
N THR A 64 -0.43 -22.36 5.39
CA THR A 64 -1.83 -22.73 5.15
C THR A 64 -2.44 -21.75 4.16
N PRO A 65 -3.51 -22.15 3.43
CA PRO A 65 -4.25 -21.22 2.58
C PRO A 65 -4.73 -19.98 3.34
N ASP A 66 -5.17 -20.15 4.60
CA ASP A 66 -5.62 -19.06 5.47
C ASP A 66 -4.51 -18.03 5.73
N HIS A 67 -3.25 -18.47 5.94
CA HIS A 67 -2.11 -17.56 6.10
C HIS A 67 -1.88 -16.74 4.82
N ALA A 68 -2.00 -17.36 3.65
CA ALA A 68 -1.83 -16.68 2.37
C ALA A 68 -2.95 -15.65 2.13
N SER A 69 -4.21 -16.02 2.36
CA SER A 69 -5.36 -15.11 2.21
C SER A 69 -5.34 -13.94 3.20
N LEU A 70 -5.00 -14.20 4.46
CA LEU A 70 -4.88 -13.16 5.48
C LEU A 70 -3.75 -12.17 5.13
N GLY A 71 -2.59 -12.70 4.76
CA GLY A 71 -1.45 -11.87 4.38
C GLY A 71 -1.74 -11.00 3.16
N ASN A 72 -2.37 -11.56 2.13
CA ASN A 72 -2.76 -10.81 0.94
C ASN A 72 -3.75 -9.69 1.29
N SER A 73 -4.80 -10.03 2.05
CA SER A 73 -5.83 -9.06 2.47
C SER A 73 -5.25 -7.88 3.26
N LEU A 74 -4.30 -8.16 4.15
CA LEU A 74 -3.62 -7.12 4.93
C LEU A 74 -2.71 -6.24 4.07
N ILE A 75 -2.00 -6.83 3.11
CA ILE A 75 -1.17 -6.08 2.17
C ILE A 75 -2.04 -5.13 1.35
N THR A 76 -3.09 -5.63 0.70
CA THR A 76 -3.98 -4.81 -0.14
C THR A 76 -4.64 -3.66 0.62
N LEU A 77 -5.04 -3.89 1.88
CA LEU A 77 -5.61 -2.84 2.75
C LEU A 77 -4.59 -1.72 3.02
N LYS A 78 -3.34 -2.09 3.32
CA LYS A 78 -2.26 -1.14 3.65
C LYS A 78 -1.72 -0.41 2.44
N GLU A 79 -1.68 -1.08 1.31
CA GLU A 79 -1.39 -0.51 -0.01
C GLU A 79 -2.42 0.57 -0.36
N ARG A 80 -3.72 0.30 -0.15
CA ARG A 80 -4.79 1.30 -0.36
C ARG A 80 -4.64 2.55 0.50
N GLU A 81 -4.37 2.36 1.79
CA GLU A 81 -4.10 3.47 2.71
C GLU A 81 -2.89 4.30 2.25
N THR A 82 -1.83 3.65 1.79
CA THR A 82 -0.61 4.29 1.30
C THR A 82 -0.87 5.13 0.05
N ILE A 83 -1.63 4.61 -0.92
CA ILE A 83 -1.99 5.34 -2.14
C ILE A 83 -2.88 6.54 -1.82
N ALA A 84 -3.86 6.38 -0.92
CA ALA A 84 -4.72 7.48 -0.49
C ALA A 84 -3.91 8.63 0.16
N LEU A 85 -2.95 8.30 1.03
CA LEU A 85 -2.04 9.29 1.61
C LEU A 85 -1.16 9.99 0.56
N GLY A 86 -0.68 9.24 -0.44
CA GLY A 86 0.06 9.80 -1.57
C GLY A 86 -0.77 10.79 -2.38
N TRP A 87 -2.04 10.49 -2.63
CA TRP A 87 -2.97 11.42 -3.27
C TRP A 87 -3.12 12.69 -2.44
N GLU A 88 -3.37 12.57 -1.13
CA GLU A 88 -3.51 13.74 -0.26
C GLU A 88 -2.26 14.62 -0.22
N LEU A 89 -1.06 14.03 -0.28
CA LEU A 89 0.20 14.75 -0.29
C LEU A 89 0.43 15.53 -1.58
N LEU A 90 0.06 14.95 -2.73
CA LEU A 90 0.18 15.62 -4.03
C LEU A 90 -0.95 16.63 -4.27
N GLY A 91 -2.09 16.48 -3.61
CA GLY A 91 -3.27 17.31 -3.80
C GLY A 91 -3.76 17.24 -5.25
N SER A 92 -4.11 18.39 -5.84
CA SER A 92 -4.53 18.46 -7.24
C SER A 92 -3.46 18.01 -8.24
N ASN A 93 -2.17 18.03 -7.86
CA ASN A 93 -1.11 17.54 -8.74
C ASN A 93 -1.15 16.01 -8.87
N GLY A 94 -1.79 15.30 -7.94
CA GLY A 94 -1.95 13.83 -7.99
C GLY A 94 -2.90 13.34 -9.09
N ILE A 95 -3.69 14.24 -9.71
CA ILE A 95 -4.55 13.92 -10.86
C ILE A 95 -3.74 13.85 -12.16
N LEU A 96 -2.58 14.53 -12.23
CA LEU A 96 -1.74 14.52 -13.42
C LEU A 96 -1.20 13.10 -13.64
N ALA A 97 -1.35 12.59 -14.86
CA ALA A 97 -0.94 11.25 -15.25
C ALA A 97 0.56 10.98 -15.00
N ASP A 98 1.37 12.05 -14.95
CA ASP A 98 2.82 12.01 -14.76
C ASP A 98 3.24 11.46 -13.39
N PHE A 99 2.40 11.59 -12.36
CA PHE A 99 2.74 11.13 -11.01
C PHE A 99 2.28 9.69 -10.73
N LEU A 100 1.61 9.04 -11.69
CA LEU A 100 1.19 7.62 -11.65
C LEU A 100 0.30 7.22 -10.46
N VAL A 101 -0.10 8.15 -9.58
CA VAL A 101 -0.89 7.86 -8.36
C VAL A 101 -2.31 7.45 -8.72
N ALA A 102 -2.94 8.16 -9.65
CA ALA A 102 -4.26 7.80 -10.16
C ALA A 102 -4.24 6.42 -10.85
N LYS A 103 -3.16 6.10 -11.57
CA LYS A 103 -2.98 4.77 -12.16
C LYS A 103 -2.83 3.70 -11.08
N ALA A 104 -2.01 3.94 -10.05
CA ALA A 104 -1.84 3.00 -8.95
C ALA A 104 -3.17 2.72 -8.22
N LEU A 105 -4.01 3.73 -8.03
CA LEU A 105 -5.35 3.52 -7.46
C LEU A 105 -6.25 2.69 -8.38
N CYS A 106 -6.24 2.97 -9.68
CA CYS A 106 -7.01 2.21 -10.68
C CYS A 106 -6.52 0.76 -10.83
N ASP A 107 -5.22 0.50 -10.70
CA ASP A 107 -4.65 -0.85 -10.76
C ASP A 107 -4.94 -1.64 -9.46
N LEU A 108 -5.03 -0.94 -8.32
CA LEU A 108 -5.31 -1.55 -7.02
C LEU A 108 -6.78 -1.93 -6.81
N GLU A 109 -7.72 -1.12 -7.30
CA GLU A 109 -9.15 -1.35 -7.05
C GLU A 109 -9.65 -2.73 -7.55
N PRO A 110 -9.23 -3.23 -8.73
CA PRO A 110 -9.52 -4.59 -9.17
C PRO A 110 -8.90 -5.65 -8.25
N ILE A 111 -7.67 -5.45 -7.75
CA ILE A 111 -6.99 -6.40 -6.85
C ILE A 111 -7.74 -6.48 -5.52
N TYR A 112 -8.12 -5.32 -4.97
CA TYR A 112 -8.97 -5.23 -3.78
C TYR A 112 -10.33 -5.89 -3.99
N THR A 113 -10.93 -5.78 -5.18
CA THR A 113 -12.26 -6.33 -5.44
C THR A 113 -12.26 -7.82 -5.77
N TYR A 114 -11.27 -8.30 -6.53
CA TYR A 114 -11.16 -9.69 -6.98
C TYR A 114 -10.42 -10.57 -5.99
N GLU A 115 -9.24 -10.15 -5.51
CA GLU A 115 -8.45 -10.95 -4.57
C GLU A 115 -8.84 -10.68 -3.12
N GLY A 116 -9.40 -9.50 -2.83
CA GLY A 116 -10.15 -9.24 -1.62
C GLY A 116 -11.51 -9.92 -1.68
N THR A 117 -11.52 -11.24 -1.68
CA THR A 117 -12.72 -11.97 -1.27
C THR A 117 -12.85 -11.82 0.25
N TYR A 118 -13.32 -10.65 0.72
CA TYR A 118 -13.82 -10.44 2.09
C TYR A 118 -14.93 -11.44 2.47
N ARG A 119 -15.38 -12.23 1.48
CA ARG A 119 -16.42 -13.26 1.54
C ARG A 119 -15.87 -14.69 1.71
N SER A 120 -14.57 -14.95 1.54
CA SER A 120 -14.00 -16.28 1.82
C SER A 120 -13.75 -16.51 3.31
N THR A 121 -13.85 -15.47 4.14
CA THR A 121 -13.84 -15.57 5.61
C THR A 121 -15.22 -15.86 6.21
N GLY A 122 -16.16 -16.38 5.41
CA GLY A 122 -17.39 -16.98 5.90
C GLY A 122 -17.29 -18.50 5.80
N VAL A 123 -17.02 -19.16 6.93
CA VAL A 123 -17.52 -20.50 7.29
C VAL A 123 -18.21 -21.29 6.16
N ASP A 124 -17.44 -21.97 5.32
CA ASP A 124 -17.88 -23.17 4.60
C ASP A 124 -16.68 -24.11 4.71
N GLY A 125 -16.68 -25.02 5.68
CA GLY A 125 -17.42 -26.26 5.48
C GLY A 125 -16.46 -27.23 4.82
N VAL A 126 -15.96 -28.17 5.63
CA VAL A 126 -15.25 -29.36 5.17
C VAL A 126 -16.05 -30.00 4.04
N GLU A 127 -15.51 -30.05 2.83
CA GLU A 127 -15.73 -31.21 1.97
C GLU A 127 -14.56 -31.38 1.00
N LYS A 128 -13.75 -32.40 1.30
CA LYS A 128 -12.98 -33.12 0.31
C LYS A 128 -13.96 -34.02 -0.42
N ASP A 129 -14.02 -33.90 -1.73
CA ASP A 129 -14.25 -35.00 -2.67
C ASP A 129 -13.31 -34.81 -3.87
#